data_AF-A0A814UEQ7-F1
#
_entry.id   AF-A0A814UEQ7-F1
#
_cell.length_a   1.000
_cell.length_b   1.000
_cell.length_c   1.000
_cell.angle_alpha   90.00
_cell.angle_beta   90.00
_cell.angle_gamma   90.00
#
_symmetry.space_group_name_H-M   'P 1'
#
loop_
_entity.id
_entity.type
_entity.pdbx_description
1 polymer ?
#
loop_
_entity_poly.entity_id
_entity_poly.type
_entity_poly.pdbx_seq_one_letter_code
_entity_poly.pdbx_strand_id
1 'polypeptide(L)'
;MKDRIYDHFVQHDNFDGLGVPEVPVVRNYSDLLIEIFWIVTIGIPSLVWFGKFIFHSTLFGKIIFALIILMIYVIVQLMINMSVIRSDVKHLLAKVFPHLSVDML
;
A
#
# COMPACT_ATOMS: atom_id res chain seq x y z
N MET A 1 -2.66 16.20 -22.96
CA MET A 1 -1.35 16.80 -22.62
C MET A 1 -0.53 15.88 -21.71
N LYS A 2 -1.17 15.20 -20.74
CA LYS A 2 -0.56 14.17 -19.89
C LYS A 2 0.06 13.00 -20.67
N ASP A 3 -0.61 12.52 -21.73
CA ASP A 3 -0.17 11.33 -22.48
C ASP A 3 1.17 11.53 -23.19
N ARG A 4 1.39 12.69 -23.84
CA ARG A 4 2.68 13.00 -24.51
C ARG A 4 3.88 13.07 -23.57
N ILE A 5 3.64 13.47 -22.31
CA ILE A 5 4.70 13.56 -21.29
C ILE A 5 5.07 12.15 -20.79
N TYR A 6 4.06 11.28 -20.63
CA TYR A 6 4.29 9.88 -20.27
C TYR A 6 4.99 9.10 -21.38
N ASP A 7 4.58 9.26 -22.65
CA ASP A 7 5.19 8.57 -23.78
C ASP A 7 6.67 8.95 -23.95
N HIS A 8 7.01 10.22 -23.71
CA HIS A 8 8.39 10.71 -23.77
C HIS A 8 9.25 10.15 -22.63
N PHE A 9 8.71 10.09 -21.41
CA PHE A 9 9.40 9.50 -20.27
C PHE A 9 9.66 8.01 -20.45
N VAL A 10 8.69 7.25 -20.99
CA VAL A 10 8.87 5.82 -21.26
C VAL A 10 9.96 5.56 -22.31
N GLN A 11 10.16 6.48 -23.25
CA GLN A 11 11.14 6.32 -24.33
C GLN A 11 12.54 6.86 -23.99
N HIS A 12 12.63 7.96 -23.24
CA HIS A 12 13.89 8.69 -23.02
C HIS A 12 14.32 8.74 -21.56
N ASP A 13 13.50 8.22 -20.63
CA ASP A 13 13.73 8.21 -19.17
C ASP A 13 14.02 9.61 -18.59
N ASN A 14 13.59 10.65 -19.31
CA ASN A 14 13.79 12.05 -18.97
C ASN A 14 12.59 12.90 -19.42
N PHE A 15 12.54 14.14 -18.95
CA PHE A 15 11.52 15.12 -19.32
C PHE A 15 12.11 16.29 -20.12
N ASP A 16 13.32 16.11 -20.64
CA ASP A 16 14.08 17.16 -21.32
C ASP A 16 13.38 17.58 -22.62
N GLY A 17 13.25 18.90 -22.82
CA GLY A 17 12.65 19.48 -24.03
C GLY A 17 11.12 19.63 -24.02
N LEU A 18 10.41 19.18 -22.98
CA LEU A 18 8.96 19.32 -22.88
C LEU A 18 8.49 20.59 -22.13
N GLY A 19 9.41 21.44 -21.69
CA GLY A 19 9.09 22.65 -20.92
C GLY A 19 8.37 22.35 -19.59
N VAL A 20 8.47 21.10 -19.10
CA VAL A 20 7.93 20.70 -17.82
C VAL A 20 8.84 21.32 -16.75
N PRO A 21 8.29 22.09 -15.79
CA PRO A 21 9.11 22.60 -14.70
C PRO A 21 9.76 21.42 -13.98
N GLU A 22 11.09 21.42 -13.90
CA GLU A 22 11.83 20.49 -13.07
C GLU A 22 11.33 20.67 -11.63
N VAL A 23 10.44 19.78 -11.20
CA VAL A 23 10.02 19.74 -9.81
C VAL A 23 11.21 19.14 -9.06
N PRO A 24 11.91 19.90 -8.20
CA PRO A 24 12.97 19.32 -7.41
C PRO A 24 12.33 18.27 -6.52
N VAL A 25 12.63 16.99 -6.78
CA VAL A 25 12.26 15.91 -5.88
C VAL A 25 13.12 16.10 -4.64
N VAL A 26 12.60 16.83 -3.66
CA VAL A 26 13.25 17.04 -2.37
C VAL A 26 13.36 15.67 -1.72
N ARG A 27 14.54 15.06 -1.80
CA ARG A 27 14.81 13.76 -1.18
C ARG A 27 14.62 13.91 0.32
N ASN A 28 13.53 13.36 0.83
CA ASN A 28 13.21 13.36 2.24
C ASN A 28 13.99 12.24 2.94
N TYR A 29 15.26 12.52 3.28
CA TYR A 29 16.12 11.55 3.96
C TYR A 29 15.60 11.17 5.35
N SER A 30 14.82 12.04 6.01
CA SER A 30 14.22 11.71 7.32
C SER A 30 13.20 10.59 7.24
N ASP A 31 12.38 10.54 6.18
CA ASP A 31 11.39 9.48 5.99
C ASP A 31 12.08 8.12 5.75
N LEU A 32 13.12 8.12 4.91
CA LEU A 32 13.97 6.95 4.67
C LEU A 32 14.65 6.46 5.97
N LEU A 33 15.16 7.37 6.80
CA LEU A 33 15.79 7.01 8.07
C LEU A 33 14.80 6.43 9.06
N ILE A 34 13.57 6.94 9.10
CA ILE A 34 12.49 6.39 9.94
C ILE A 34 12.12 4.98 9.47
N GLU A 35 11.99 4.76 8.16
CA GLU A 35 11.69 3.44 7.61
C GLU A 35 12.80 2.42 7.92
N ILE A 36 14.07 2.80 7.71
CA ILE A 36 15.23 1.97 8.07
C ILE A 36 15.25 1.68 9.57
N PHE A 37 14.95 2.68 10.42
CA PHE A 37 14.86 2.49 11.87
C PHE A 37 13.83 1.41 12.21
N TRP A 38 12.64 1.45 11.63
CA TRP A 38 11.60 0.44 11.87
C TRP A 38 11.98 -0.94 11.33
N ILE A 39 12.62 -1.01 10.16
CA ILE A 39 13.10 -2.28 9.61
C ILE A 39 14.14 -2.91 10.56
N VAL A 40 15.08 -2.12 11.09
CA VAL A 40 16.13 -2.63 11.97
C VAL A 40 15.56 -3.00 13.35
N THR A 41 14.64 -2.20 13.89
CA THR A 41 14.10 -2.43 15.25
C THR A 41 13.01 -3.49 15.29
N ILE A 42 12.18 -3.62 14.25
CA ILE A 42 11.06 -4.56 14.21
C ILE A 42 11.28 -5.60 13.13
N GLY A 43 11.56 -5.19 11.90
CA GLY A 43 11.65 -6.09 10.74
C GLY A 43 12.65 -7.22 10.92
N ILE A 44 13.92 -6.89 11.19
CA ILE A 44 15.01 -7.87 11.34
C ILE A 44 14.76 -8.80 12.54
N PRO A 45 14.47 -8.30 13.76
CA PRO A 45 14.15 -9.18 14.89
C PRO A 45 12.96 -10.10 14.63
N SER A 46 11.92 -9.60 13.95
CA SER A 46 10.73 -10.39 13.60
C SER A 46 11.08 -11.52 12.63
N LEU A 47 11.89 -11.25 11.60
CA LEU A 47 12.34 -12.27 10.65
C LEU A 47 13.19 -13.35 11.32
N VAL A 48 14.10 -12.96 12.20
CA VAL A 48 14.93 -13.91 12.97
C VAL A 48 14.06 -14.78 13.88
N TRP A 49 13.10 -14.17 14.58
CA TRP A 49 12.15 -14.92 15.42
C TRP A 49 11.31 -15.89 14.60
N PHE A 50 10.80 -15.45 13.45
CA PHE A 50 9.99 -16.27 12.55
C PHE A 50 10.78 -17.47 12.01
N GLY A 51 12.03 -17.25 11.59
CA GLY A 51 12.94 -18.32 11.19
C GLY A 51 13.15 -19.33 12.33
N LYS A 52 13.48 -18.86 13.54
CA LYS A 52 13.63 -19.72 14.71
C LYS A 52 12.35 -20.51 15.02
N PHE A 53 11.19 -19.85 14.93
CA PHE A 53 9.89 -20.47 15.14
C PHE A 53 9.64 -21.61 14.13
N ILE A 54 9.95 -21.41 12.85
CA ILE A 54 9.80 -22.48 11.84
C ILE A 54 10.71 -23.67 12.14
N PHE A 55 11.95 -23.45 12.54
CA PHE A 55 12.89 -24.56 12.72
C PHE A 55 12.80 -25.25 14.10
N HIS A 56 12.42 -24.52 15.16
CA HIS A 56 12.49 -25.02 16.53
C HIS A 56 11.12 -25.25 17.19
N SER A 57 10.02 -24.75 16.62
CA SER A 57 8.69 -24.98 17.21
C SER A 57 8.13 -26.36 16.88
N THR A 58 7.24 -26.82 17.77
CA THR A 58 6.46 -28.04 17.60
C THR A 58 5.50 -27.93 16.42
N LEU A 59 5.13 -29.07 15.82
CA LEU A 59 4.14 -29.12 14.73
C LEU A 59 2.81 -28.49 15.13
N PHE A 60 2.37 -28.69 16.37
CA PHE A 60 1.16 -28.08 16.92
C PHE A 60 1.23 -26.54 16.94
N GLY A 61 2.37 -25.99 17.37
CA GLY A 61 2.59 -24.54 17.35
C GLY A 61 2.53 -23.95 15.94
N LYS A 62 3.08 -24.67 14.95
CA LYS A 62 3.04 -24.26 13.54
C LYS A 62 1.61 -24.24 12.99
N ILE A 63 0.78 -25.24 13.34
CA ILE A 63 -0.62 -25.31 12.92
C ILE A 63 -1.42 -24.14 13.50
N ILE A 64 -1.27 -23.87 14.80
CA ILE A 64 -1.94 -22.71 15.45
C ILE A 64 -1.54 -21.42 14.75
N PHE A 65 -0.24 -21.23 14.50
CA PHE A 65 0.26 -20.04 13.85
C PHE A 65 -0.27 -19.88 12.42
N ALA A 66 -0.35 -20.97 11.64
CA ALA A 66 -0.95 -20.95 10.32
C ALA A 66 -2.45 -20.58 10.35
N LEU A 67 -3.20 -21.09 11.34
CA LEU A 67 -4.60 -20.73 11.52
C LEU A 67 -4.78 -19.24 11.87
N ILE A 68 -3.89 -18.67 12.68
CA ILE A 68 -3.89 -17.24 13.00
C ILE A 68 -3.67 -16.41 11.72
N ILE A 69 -2.67 -16.78 10.91
CA ILE A 69 -2.41 -16.09 9.63
C ILE A 69 -3.63 -16.17 8.71
N LEU A 70 -4.23 -17.36 8.59
CA LEU A 70 -5.44 -17.57 7.78
C LEU A 70 -6.58 -16.67 8.25
N MET A 71 -6.81 -16.58 9.56
CA MET A 71 -7.85 -15.74 10.14
C MET A 71 -7.61 -14.26 9.82
N ILE A 72 -6.37 -13.76 10.00
CA ILE A 72 -6.01 -12.38 9.65
C ILE A 72 -6.25 -12.12 8.16
N TYR A 73 -5.84 -13.04 7.29
CA TYR A 73 -6.07 -12.93 5.86
C TYR A 73 -7.56 -12.79 5.52
N VAL A 74 -8.43 -13.61 6.13
CA VAL A 74 -9.88 -13.52 5.94
C VAL A 74 -10.41 -12.16 6.39
N ILE A 75 -9.97 -11.65 7.55
CA ILE A 75 -10.38 -10.33 8.05
C ILE A 75 -9.99 -9.23 7.07
N VAL A 76 -8.74 -9.24 6.58
CA VAL A 76 -8.25 -8.25 5.61
C VAL A 76 -9.07 -8.31 4.31
N GLN A 77 -9.35 -9.50 3.80
CA GLN A 77 -10.20 -9.69 2.62
C GLN A 77 -11.61 -9.12 2.83
N LEU A 78 -12.21 -9.36 4.00
CA LEU A 78 -13.50 -8.77 4.35
C LEU A 78 -13.45 -7.24 4.42
N MET A 79 -12.39 -6.67 5.01
CA MET A 79 -12.20 -5.23 5.07
C MET A 79 -12.05 -4.61 3.68
N ILE A 80 -11.25 -5.21 2.80
CA ILE A 80 -11.06 -4.74 1.42
C ILE A 80 -12.39 -4.81 0.66
N ASN A 81 -13.09 -5.95 0.72
CA ASN A 81 -14.38 -6.12 0.04
C ASN A 81 -15.41 -5.08 0.51
N MET A 82 -15.50 -4.82 1.82
CA MET A 82 -16.39 -3.80 2.37
C MET A 82 -15.97 -2.38 1.94
N SER A 83 -14.67 -2.11 1.83
CA SER A 83 -14.14 -0.83 1.33
C SER A 83 -14.49 -0.59 -0.15
N VAL A 84 -14.39 -1.63 -0.98
CA VAL A 84 -14.70 -1.56 -2.43
C VAL A 84 -16.20 -1.35 -2.66
N ILE A 85 -17.05 -2.06 -1.92
CA ILE A 85 -18.52 -1.87 -2.02
C ILE A 85 -18.91 -0.43 -1.67
N ARG A 86 -18.28 0.16 -0.63
CA ARG A 86 -18.53 1.54 -0.23
C ARG A 86 -18.08 2.55 -1.30
N SER A 87 -16.95 2.31 -1.99
CA SER A 87 -16.48 3.21 -3.05
C SER A 87 -17.38 3.18 -4.28
N ASP A 88 -17.87 2.01 -4.69
CA ASP A 88 -18.74 1.87 -5.85
C ASP A 88 -20.11 2.52 -5.63
N VAL A 89 -20.68 2.35 -4.43
CA VAL A 89 -21.95 2.99 -4.07
C VAL A 89 -21.81 4.51 -4.06
N LYS A 90 -20.71 5.06 -3.52
CA LYS A 90 -20.44 6.50 -3.53
C LYS A 90 -20.33 7.05 -4.96
N HIS A 91 -19.66 6.33 -5.84
CA HIS A 91 -19.49 6.72 -7.24
C HIS A 91 -20.80 6.62 -8.04
N LEU A 92 -21.65 5.62 -7.77
CA LEU A 92 -22.97 5.48 -8.39
C LEU A 92 -23.94 6.57 -7.92
N LEU A 93 -23.96 6.88 -6.63
CA LEU A 93 -24.81 7.95 -6.09
C LEU A 93 -24.40 9.33 -6.62
N ALA A 94 -23.10 9.61 -6.74
CA ALA A 94 -22.61 10.85 -7.35
C ALA A 94 -22.99 11.00 -8.83
N LYS A 95 -23.12 9.87 -9.56
CA LYS A 95 -23.53 9.86 -10.97
C LYS A 95 -25.05 10.01 -11.15
N VAL A 96 -25.85 9.49 -10.23
CA VAL A 96 -27.33 9.54 -10.29
C VAL A 96 -27.89 10.82 -9.67
N PHE A 97 -27.25 11.37 -8.63
CA PHE A 97 -27.68 12.58 -7.92
C PHE A 97 -26.54 13.60 -7.78
N PRO A 98 -26.25 14.38 -8.82
CA PRO A 98 -25.09 15.29 -8.84
C PRO A 98 -25.22 16.53 -7.93
N HIS A 99 -26.37 16.75 -7.29
CA HIS A 99 -26.67 17.94 -6.48
C HIS A 99 -26.69 17.68 -4.96
N LEU A 100 -26.55 16.43 -4.51
CA LEU A 100 -26.36 16.14 -3.08
C LEU A 100 -24.87 16.20 -2.75
N SER A 101 -24.43 17.31 -2.16
CA SER A 101 -23.08 17.46 -1.60
C SER A 101 -22.86 16.37 -0.54
N VAL A 102 -21.90 15.49 -0.81
CA VAL A 102 -21.56 14.31 -0.02
C VAL A 102 -20.70 14.69 1.20
N ASP A 103 -21.16 15.68 1.96
CA ASP A 103 -20.46 16.21 3.14
C ASP A 103 -21.21 15.94 4.48
N MET A 104 -22.23 15.07 4.47
CA MET A 104 -22.99 14.72 5.69
C MET A 104 -23.17 13.20 5.91
N LEU A 105 -22.25 12.36 5.44
CA LEU A 105 -22.21 10.92 5.77
C LEU A 105 -20.77 10.40 5.95
#